data_AF-B8ITN8-F1
#
_entry.id   AF-B8ITN8-F1
#
_cell.length_a   1.000
_cell.length_b   1.000
_cell.length_c   1.000
_cell.angle_alpha   90.00
_cell.angle_beta   90.00
_cell.angle_gamma   90.00
#
_symmetry.space_group_name_H-M   'P 1'
#
loop_
_entity.id
_entity.type
_entity.pdbx_description
1 polymer ?
#
loop_
_entity_poly.entity_id
_entity_poly.type
_entity_poly.pdbx_seq_one_letter_code
_entity_poly.pdbx_strand_id
1 'polypeptide(L)'
;MPGERGEKGETGERGADGLGFEHMEEELAEDGRTLVRRYRRGEEVKEFRHRVPTVIDRGVYKAGTTYQPGDGVTWAGSFWIAQAETSSKPDSGEGWRLAVKRGRDGRDGKDGAPGPQGKEGPRGRDLTQMGPDGSKW
;
A
#
# COMPACT_ATOMS: atom_id res chain seq x y z
N MET A 1 2.69 31.98 -75.34
CA MET A 1 3.66 32.75 -74.56
C MET A 1 3.81 32.06 -73.21
N PRO A 2 4.99 31.59 -72.79
CA PRO A 2 5.16 31.03 -71.45
C PRO A 2 5.03 32.15 -70.40
N GLY A 3 4.27 31.92 -69.33
CA GLY A 3 4.08 32.90 -68.26
C GLY A 3 5.37 33.13 -67.47
N GLU A 4 5.60 34.38 -67.07
CA GLU A 4 6.76 34.75 -66.27
C GLU A 4 6.73 34.04 -64.91
N ARG A 5 7.90 33.58 -64.47
CA ARG A 5 8.08 32.91 -63.19
C ARG A 5 7.87 33.94 -62.07
N GLY A 6 6.92 33.67 -61.18
CA GLY A 6 6.68 34.51 -60.00
C GLY A 6 7.92 34.67 -59.13
N GLU A 7 8.05 35.84 -58.51
CA GLU A 7 9.18 36.17 -57.64
C GLU A 7 9.30 35.19 -56.47
N LYS A 8 10.54 34.91 -56.09
CA LYS A 8 10.82 34.04 -54.95
C LYS A 8 10.40 34.77 -53.67
N GLY A 9 9.56 34.13 -52.87
CA GLY A 9 9.15 34.66 -51.57
C GLY A 9 10.34 34.98 -50.66
N GLU A 10 10.14 35.94 -49.76
CA GLU A 10 11.16 36.38 -48.81
C GLU A 10 11.61 35.24 -47.88
N THR A 11 12.86 35.31 -47.44
CA THR A 11 13.39 34.34 -46.48
C THR A 11 12.81 34.64 -45.11
N GLY A 12 12.18 33.65 -44.47
CA GLY A 12 11.61 33.80 -43.14
C GLY A 12 12.64 34.15 -42.08
N GLU A 13 12.18 34.76 -40.99
CA GLU A 13 13.01 35.13 -39.85
C GLU A 13 13.61 33.90 -39.16
N ARG A 14 14.80 34.05 -38.59
CA ARG A 14 15.45 33.01 -37.80
C ARG A 14 14.64 32.76 -36.52
N GLY A 15 14.28 31.51 -36.25
CA GLY A 15 13.61 31.14 -35.00
C GLY A 15 14.47 31.43 -33.77
N ALA A 16 13.81 31.66 -32.63
CA ALA A 16 14.48 31.88 -31.35
C ALA A 16 15.32 30.66 -30.91
N ASP A 17 16.38 30.92 -30.14
CA ASP A 17 17.21 29.87 -29.55
C ASP A 17 16.39 28.94 -28.64
N GLY A 18 16.69 27.63 -28.70
CA GLY A 18 15.99 26.60 -27.94
C GLY A 18 16.20 26.72 -26.42
N LEU A 19 15.33 26.06 -25.66
CA LEU A 19 15.39 26.04 -24.19
C LEU A 19 16.53 25.12 -23.71
N GLY A 20 17.47 25.68 -22.94
CA GLY A 20 18.56 24.95 -22.26
C GLY A 20 18.14 24.29 -20.94
N PHE A 21 19.02 23.43 -20.39
CA PHE A 21 18.76 22.68 -19.15
C PHE A 21 18.68 23.57 -17.91
N GLU A 22 19.40 24.71 -17.88
CA GLU A 22 19.34 25.68 -16.78
C GLU A 22 17.95 26.32 -16.57
N HIS A 23 17.05 26.21 -17.54
CA HIS A 23 15.70 26.77 -17.47
C HIS A 23 14.66 25.81 -16.87
N MET A 24 15.06 24.59 -16.47
CA MET A 24 14.15 23.51 -16.08
C MET A 24 13.77 23.51 -14.59
N GLU A 25 12.50 23.86 -14.33
CA GLU A 25 11.65 23.56 -13.17
C GLU A 25 11.19 22.07 -13.13
N GLU A 26 11.37 21.28 -12.05
CA GLU A 26 10.66 19.99 -11.92
C GLU A 26 10.10 19.78 -10.50
N GLU A 27 8.79 19.50 -10.41
CA GLU A 27 8.06 19.32 -9.15
C GLU A 27 7.11 18.12 -9.23
N LEU A 28 6.93 17.40 -8.12
CA LEU A 28 5.85 16.42 -7.99
C LEU A 28 4.60 17.13 -7.47
N ALA A 29 3.49 17.02 -8.21
CA ALA A 29 2.21 17.57 -7.78
C ALA A 29 1.69 16.87 -6.52
N GLU A 30 0.76 17.52 -5.82
CA GLU A 30 0.14 17.02 -4.58
C GLU A 30 -0.55 15.65 -4.74
N ASP A 31 -0.96 15.28 -5.95
CA ASP A 31 -1.55 13.97 -6.24
C ASP A 31 -0.55 12.80 -6.08
N GLY A 32 0.75 13.12 -5.97
CA GLY A 32 1.85 12.18 -5.77
C GLY A 32 2.25 11.40 -7.01
N ARG A 33 1.72 11.73 -8.20
CA ARG A 33 1.98 10.98 -9.46
C ARG A 33 2.07 11.84 -10.71
N THR A 34 1.85 13.14 -10.60
CA THR A 34 1.99 14.05 -11.72
C THR A 34 3.29 14.82 -11.58
N LEU A 35 4.25 14.52 -12.46
CA LEU A 35 5.47 15.29 -12.59
C LEU A 35 5.17 16.53 -13.41
N VAL A 36 5.38 17.70 -12.81
CA VAL A 36 5.20 18.99 -13.45
C VAL A 36 6.57 19.53 -13.80
N ARG A 37 6.88 19.56 -15.10
CA ARG A 37 8.13 20.12 -15.62
C ARG A 37 7.87 21.45 -16.28
N ARG A 38 8.59 22.50 -15.86
CA ARG A 38 8.47 23.86 -16.39
C ARG A 38 9.79 24.27 -17.02
N TYR A 39 9.73 24.98 -18.13
CA TYR A 39 10.87 25.71 -18.67
C TYR A 39 10.57 27.20 -18.58
N ARG A 40 11.44 27.98 -17.92
CA ARG A 40 11.26 29.43 -17.72
C ARG A 40 12.37 30.25 -18.34
N ARG A 41 12.03 31.25 -19.13
CA ARG A 41 12.95 32.30 -19.63
C ARG A 41 12.26 33.65 -19.62
N GLY A 42 12.64 34.54 -18.70
CA GLY A 42 11.92 35.81 -18.52
C GLY A 42 10.46 35.57 -18.14
N GLU A 43 9.53 36.10 -18.93
CA GLU A 43 8.08 35.91 -18.76
C GLU A 43 7.55 34.64 -19.46
N GLU A 44 8.35 34.00 -20.33
CA GLU A 44 7.93 32.79 -21.04
C GLU A 44 8.03 31.56 -20.13
N VAL A 45 6.89 30.90 -19.90
CA VAL A 45 6.81 29.64 -19.15
C VAL A 45 6.15 28.56 -20.01
N LYS A 46 6.84 27.44 -20.21
CA LYS A 46 6.26 26.24 -20.84
C LYS A 46 6.14 25.11 -19.83
N GLU A 47 4.92 24.69 -19.54
CA GLU A 47 4.63 23.61 -18.59
C GLU A 47 4.28 22.30 -19.32
N PHE A 48 4.84 21.20 -18.83
CA PHE A 48 4.50 19.83 -19.22
C PHE A 48 4.07 19.06 -17.98
N ARG A 49 2.96 18.32 -18.09
CA ARG A 49 2.43 17.47 -17.02
C ARG A 49 2.48 16.02 -17.44
N HIS A 50 3.29 15.23 -16.75
CA HIS A 50 3.43 13.80 -17.00
C HIS A 50 2.83 13.02 -15.84
N ARG A 51 1.71 12.34 -16.08
CA ARG A 51 1.10 11.45 -15.08
C ARG A 51 1.72 10.07 -15.19
N VAL A 52 2.38 9.60 -14.13
CA VAL A 52 3.01 8.27 -14.11
C VAL A 52 2.06 7.21 -13.53
N PRO A 53 1.99 6.02 -14.14
CA PRO A 53 1.15 4.92 -13.65
C PRO A 53 1.83 4.18 -12.49
N THR A 54 2.02 4.87 -11.37
CA THR A 54 2.66 4.32 -10.16
C THR A 54 1.63 3.85 -9.13
N VAL A 55 2.03 2.88 -8.30
CA VAL A 55 1.25 2.48 -7.13
C VAL A 55 1.56 3.45 -5.98
N ILE A 56 0.52 4.04 -5.38
CA ILE A 56 0.66 4.89 -4.19
C ILE A 56 -0.04 4.21 -3.02
N ASP A 57 0.69 3.93 -1.94
CA ASP A 57 0.09 3.45 -0.70
C ASP A 57 -0.72 4.57 -0.03
N ARG A 58 -2.03 4.36 0.08
CA ARG A 58 -2.99 5.26 0.74
C ARG A 58 -3.36 4.78 2.15
N GLY A 59 -2.72 3.73 2.65
CA GLY A 59 -2.96 3.17 3.97
C GLY A 59 -4.24 2.33 4.04
N VAL A 60 -4.93 2.37 5.18
CA VAL A 60 -6.16 1.61 5.39
C VAL A 60 -7.33 2.25 4.63
N TYR A 61 -8.14 1.43 3.95
CA TYR A 61 -9.34 1.90 3.27
C TYR A 61 -10.28 2.67 4.21
N LYS A 62 -10.74 3.83 3.73
CA LYS A 62 -11.74 4.69 4.37
C LYS A 62 -12.96 4.84 3.45
N ALA A 63 -14.14 4.56 3.98
CA ALA A 63 -15.40 4.80 3.29
C ALA A 63 -15.60 6.31 3.03
N GLY A 64 -16.19 6.64 1.89
CA GLY A 64 -16.40 8.03 1.46
C GLY A 64 -15.16 8.72 0.86
N THR A 65 -14.00 8.05 0.82
CA THR A 65 -12.83 8.53 0.08
C THR A 65 -12.88 8.02 -1.35
N THR A 66 -12.60 8.89 -2.33
CA THR A 66 -12.40 8.50 -3.72
C THR A 66 -10.93 8.19 -3.96
N TYR A 67 -10.68 6.99 -4.49
CA TYR A 67 -9.35 6.51 -4.87
C TYR A 67 -9.20 6.58 -6.39
N GLN A 68 -8.00 6.90 -6.83
CA GLN A 68 -7.61 7.00 -8.23
C GLN A 68 -6.94 5.70 -8.69
N PRO A 69 -6.92 5.40 -10.01
CA PRO A 69 -6.20 4.23 -10.53
C PRO A 69 -4.74 4.21 -10.04
N GLY A 70 -4.30 3.05 -9.54
CA GLY A 70 -2.98 2.88 -8.91
C GLY A 70 -2.94 3.14 -7.40
N ASP A 71 -3.97 3.70 -6.79
CA ASP A 71 -4.03 3.79 -5.33
C ASP A 71 -4.12 2.40 -4.70
N GLY A 72 -3.21 2.15 -3.75
CA GLY A 72 -3.14 0.94 -2.96
C GLY A 72 -3.75 1.16 -1.57
N VAL A 73 -4.59 0.24 -1.10
CA VAL A 73 -5.16 0.30 0.25
C VAL A 73 -5.12 -1.05 0.94
N THR A 74 -5.06 -1.03 2.27
CA THR A 74 -5.28 -2.21 3.10
C THR A 74 -6.76 -2.33 3.46
N TRP A 75 -7.35 -3.49 3.22
CA TRP A 75 -8.71 -3.85 3.61
C TRP A 75 -8.81 -5.35 3.92
N ALA A 76 -9.47 -5.69 5.04
CA ALA A 76 -9.65 -7.07 5.49
C ALA A 76 -8.34 -7.90 5.56
N GLY A 77 -7.25 -7.26 5.98
CA GLY A 77 -5.91 -7.86 6.06
C GLY A 77 -5.25 -8.16 4.71
N SER A 78 -5.78 -7.62 3.62
CA SER A 78 -5.28 -7.76 2.25
C SER A 78 -4.93 -6.39 1.66
N PHE A 79 -4.02 -6.35 0.69
CA PHE A 79 -3.69 -5.14 -0.07
C PHE A 79 -4.38 -5.16 -1.43
N TRP A 80 -5.03 -4.05 -1.78
CA TRP A 80 -5.84 -3.89 -2.98
C TRP A 80 -5.36 -2.68 -3.77
N ILE A 81 -5.39 -2.76 -5.10
CA ILE A 81 -5.02 -1.65 -5.99
C ILE A 81 -6.26 -1.25 -6.80
N ALA A 82 -6.64 0.03 -6.72
CA ALA A 82 -7.72 0.60 -7.53
C ALA A 82 -7.36 0.50 -9.03
N GLN A 83 -8.26 -0.04 -9.84
CA GLN A 83 -8.09 -0.19 -11.29
C GLN A 83 -8.76 0.95 -12.08
N ALA A 84 -9.74 1.60 -11.46
CA ALA A 84 -10.43 2.78 -11.97
C ALA A 84 -10.57 3.81 -10.83
N GLU A 85 -11.06 5.01 -11.13
CA GLU A 85 -11.53 5.90 -10.08
C GLU A 85 -12.71 5.23 -9.36
N THR A 86 -12.62 5.09 -8.03
CA THR A 86 -13.63 4.38 -7.26
C THR A 86 -13.69 4.85 -5.81
N SER A 87 -14.90 4.93 -5.26
CA SER A 87 -15.16 5.05 -3.83
C SER A 87 -15.74 3.76 -3.24
N SER A 88 -15.88 2.72 -4.08
CA SER A 88 -16.43 1.43 -3.67
C SER A 88 -15.53 0.75 -2.64
N LYS A 89 -16.12 -0.11 -1.82
CA LYS A 89 -15.39 -0.94 -0.87
C LYS A 89 -14.45 -1.90 -1.62
N PRO A 90 -13.18 -2.07 -1.21
CA PRO A 90 -12.35 -3.15 -1.74
C PRO A 90 -13.02 -4.47 -1.41
N ASP A 91 -13.09 -5.41 -2.36
CA ASP A 91 -13.92 -6.64 -2.36
C ASP A 91 -15.32 -6.54 -2.99
N SER A 92 -15.81 -5.34 -3.34
CA SER A 92 -17.20 -5.17 -3.80
C SER A 92 -17.41 -5.34 -5.31
N GLY A 93 -16.36 -5.59 -6.10
CA GLY A 93 -16.47 -5.72 -7.56
C GLY A 93 -15.26 -5.20 -8.33
N GLU A 94 -15.49 -4.72 -9.56
CA GLU A 94 -14.48 -4.48 -10.60
C GLU A 94 -13.51 -3.31 -10.36
N GLY A 95 -13.84 -2.39 -9.43
CA GLY A 95 -13.00 -1.20 -9.18
C GLY A 95 -11.65 -1.52 -8.52
N TRP A 96 -11.48 -2.72 -7.97
CA TRP A 96 -10.31 -3.11 -7.19
C TRP A 96 -9.72 -4.43 -7.69
N ARG A 97 -8.39 -4.48 -7.74
CA ARG A 97 -7.64 -5.72 -7.93
C ARG A 97 -6.97 -6.12 -6.62
N LEU A 98 -7.17 -7.37 -6.18
CA LEU A 98 -6.42 -7.94 -5.06
C LEU A 98 -4.94 -8.05 -5.44
N ALA A 99 -4.07 -7.38 -4.69
CA ALA A 99 -2.62 -7.37 -4.93
C ALA A 99 -1.87 -8.28 -3.95
N VAL A 100 -2.27 -8.27 -2.68
CA VAL A 100 -1.73 -9.17 -1.65
C VAL A 100 -2.88 -9.75 -0.85
N LYS A 101 -2.97 -11.07 -0.77
CA LYS A 101 -3.99 -11.78 0.01
C LYS A 101 -3.55 -11.97 1.46
N ARG A 102 -4.46 -11.77 2.42
CA ARG A 102 -4.23 -12.14 3.82
C ARG A 102 -3.75 -13.59 3.93
N GLY A 103 -2.73 -13.82 4.76
CA GLY A 103 -2.29 -15.16 5.12
C GLY A 103 -3.37 -15.97 5.86
N ARG A 104 -3.20 -17.28 5.90
CA ARG A 104 -4.04 -18.14 6.75
C ARG A 104 -3.59 -17.98 8.20
N ASP A 105 -4.54 -18.04 9.12
CA ASP A 105 -4.22 -18.09 10.53
C ASP A 105 -3.40 -19.37 10.84
N GLY A 106 -2.51 -19.27 11.83
CA GLY A 106 -1.70 -20.41 12.29
C GLY A 106 -2.58 -21.53 12.84
N ARG A 107 -2.03 -22.75 12.91
CA ARG A 107 -2.69 -23.83 13.63
C ARG A 107 -2.60 -23.57 15.13
N ASP A 108 -3.62 -24.01 15.87
CA ASP A 108 -3.60 -23.97 17.32
C ASP A 108 -2.40 -24.76 17.88
N GLY A 109 -1.88 -24.29 19.01
CA GLY A 109 -0.85 -25.01 19.75
C GLY A 109 -1.35 -26.34 20.25
N LYS A 110 -0.46 -27.31 20.43
CA LYS A 110 -0.81 -28.57 21.12
C LYS A 110 -1.07 -28.28 22.59
N ASP A 111 -2.04 -28.97 23.17
CA ASP A 111 -2.23 -28.97 24.63
C ASP A 111 -0.94 -29.36 25.35
N GLY A 112 -0.73 -28.75 26.52
CA GLY A 112 0.36 -29.15 27.40
C GLY A 112 0.20 -30.60 27.87
N ALA A 113 1.31 -31.28 28.17
CA ALA A 113 1.25 -32.59 28.79
C ALA A 113 0.47 -32.50 30.12
N PRO A 114 -0.34 -33.52 30.47
CA PRO A 114 -0.95 -33.60 31.79
C PRO A 114 0.11 -33.42 32.88
N GLY A 115 -0.26 -32.71 33.96
CA GLY A 115 0.62 -32.59 35.12
C GLY A 115 0.98 -33.96 35.70
N PRO A 116 2.12 -34.08 36.41
CA PRO A 116 2.47 -35.34 37.07
C PRO A 116 1.37 -35.75 38.05
N GLN A 117 1.12 -37.06 38.16
CA GLN A 117 0.21 -37.60 39.15
C GLN A 117 0.62 -37.12 40.55
N GLY A 118 -0.37 -36.75 41.38
CA GLY A 118 -0.13 -36.41 42.77
C GLY A 118 0.55 -37.57 43.51
N LYS A 119 1.37 -37.25 44.51
CA LYS A 119 1.98 -38.27 45.38
C LYS A 119 0.88 -39.12 46.01
N GLU A 120 1.12 -40.42 46.13
CA GLU A 120 0.24 -41.31 46.88
C GLU A 120 0.02 -40.76 48.30
N GLY A 121 -1.22 -40.85 48.78
CA GLY A 121 -1.53 -40.46 50.15
C GLY A 121 -0.75 -41.29 51.17
N PRO A 122 -0.48 -40.76 52.36
CA PRO A 122 0.13 -41.56 53.41
C PRO A 122 -0.74 -42.79 53.71
N ARG A 123 -0.09 -43.93 53.94
CA ARG A 123 -0.77 -45.15 54.40
C ARG A 123 -1.60 -44.83 55.64
N GLY A 124 -2.86 -45.30 55.67
CA GLY A 124 -3.74 -45.13 56.82
C GLY A 124 -3.07 -45.61 58.10
N ARG A 125 -3.27 -44.88 59.22
CA ARG A 125 -2.70 -45.25 60.51
C ARG A 125 -3.25 -46.60 60.94
N ASP A 126 -2.37 -47.57 61.15
CA ASP A 126 -2.75 -48.87 61.71
C ASP A 126 -3.21 -48.69 63.16
N LEU A 127 -4.48 -48.97 63.43
CA LEU A 127 -5.11 -48.84 64.74
C LEU A 127 -5.05 -50.15 65.56
N THR A 128 -4.53 -51.25 64.99
CA THR A 128 -4.41 -52.54 65.69
C THR A 128 -3.31 -52.54 66.77
N GLN A 129 -2.48 -51.50 66.79
CA GLN A 129 -1.40 -51.29 67.76
C GLN A 129 -1.71 -50.18 68.77
N MET A 130 -2.98 -49.82 68.97
CA MET A 130 -3.38 -48.85 70.00
C MET A 130 -4.08 -49.53 71.17
N GLY A 131 -3.65 -49.22 72.40
CA GLY A 131 -4.35 -49.58 73.62
C GLY A 131 -5.64 -48.79 73.82
N PRO A 132 -6.52 -49.18 74.76
CA PRO A 132 -7.77 -48.46 75.07
C PRO A 132 -7.59 -46.99 75.48
N ASP A 133 -6.37 -46.61 75.87
CA ASP A 133 -5.94 -45.30 76.31
C ASP A 133 -5.25 -44.46 75.21
N GLY A 134 -5.04 -45.04 74.01
CA GLY A 134 -4.36 -44.39 72.88
C GLY A 134 -2.83 -44.59 72.84
N SER A 135 -2.26 -45.38 73.76
CA SER A 135 -0.83 -45.74 73.77
C SER A 135 -0.47 -46.72 72.64
N LYS A 136 0.74 -46.58 72.05
CA LYS A 136 1.31 -47.63 71.16
C LYS A 136 1.84 -48.79 72.01
N TRP A 137 1.59 -50.03 71.60
CA TRP A 137 2.27 -51.22 72.13
C TRP A 137 3.75 -51.26 71.71
#